data_AF-A0A7S4RJ48-F1
#
_entry.id   AF-A0A7S4RJ48-F1
#
_cell.length_a   1.000
_cell.length_b   1.000
_cell.length_c   1.000
_cell.angle_alpha   90.00
_cell.angle_beta   90.00
_cell.angle_gamma   90.00
#
_symmetry.space_group_name_H-M   'P 1'
#
loop_
_entity.id
_entity.type
_entity.pdbx_description
1 polymer ?
#
loop_
_entity_poly.entity_id
_entity_poly.type
_entity_poly.pdbx_seq_one_letter_code
_entity_poly.pdbx_strand_id
1 'polypeptide(L)'
;MASAMGKRPSIYTDSKHPAIKHLPPPGGTSAVAFRDDPQEADAQARHQADERWFKEGEVNEQQAASTLASLGYEPPKMPVPFQPPEQGIKYTKEQLKEWDYPEYDPNYDNPEWLKEQWRQEDEDPRLNPNFFLDQKDPEYWHNVARRPYAKALIRTEEHWNGRKNLWLQQFDNVRESNEKRELVAEELEGCSIETKRLVQPIMKYRIVEVFLMHTFKEALEQDIPFPLLLEREDNFRSLCQFRDKIDLEGDKGAEELFLSWETRNMQQALEEQKKEDQRVKDQGGETLNNPEEFAERLVFGDKCKKDGVLEWEKGNHKEALHSWRQGHDALWRIKAPATDKEARKQLGEIHIALLKNLAQAAIKLGCYNEALQAAEMAIKIDDQDHKAW
;
A
#
# COMPACT_ATOMS: atom_id res chain seq x y z
N MET A 1 -29.42 46.83 -15.52
CA MET A 1 -29.53 45.47 -16.08
C MET A 1 -28.57 44.58 -15.29
N ALA A 2 -29.10 43.86 -14.30
CA ALA A 2 -28.31 42.91 -13.51
C ALA A 2 -28.18 41.62 -14.32
N SER A 3 -26.96 41.28 -14.73
CA SER A 3 -26.66 40.06 -15.46
C SER A 3 -26.77 38.88 -14.51
N ALA A 4 -27.69 37.96 -14.80
CA ALA A 4 -27.85 36.72 -14.06
C ALA A 4 -26.57 35.89 -14.20
N MET A 5 -25.73 35.88 -13.16
CA MET A 5 -24.62 34.94 -13.07
C MET A 5 -25.21 33.54 -12.88
N GLY A 6 -25.18 32.75 -13.96
CA GLY A 6 -25.54 31.34 -13.92
C GLY A 6 -24.68 30.61 -12.89
N LYS A 7 -25.34 29.92 -11.96
CA LYS A 7 -24.67 29.05 -10.99
C LYS A 7 -23.90 27.98 -11.77
N ARG A 8 -22.57 27.97 -11.65
CA ARG A 8 -21.76 26.87 -12.17
C ARG A 8 -22.10 25.60 -11.36
N PRO A 9 -22.30 24.44 -12.01
CA PRO A 9 -22.49 23.19 -11.30
C PRO A 9 -21.26 22.90 -10.43
N SER A 10 -21.48 22.42 -9.21
CA SER A 10 -20.42 22.05 -8.28
C SER A 10 -19.62 20.88 -8.85
N ILE A 11 -18.29 20.94 -8.79
CA ILE A 11 -17.38 19.87 -9.24
C ILE A 11 -17.47 18.62 -8.33
N TYR A 12 -18.16 18.73 -7.20
CA TYR A 12 -18.35 17.68 -6.22
C TYR A 12 -19.66 16.91 -6.38
N THR A 13 -20.39 17.07 -7.49
CA THR A 13 -21.67 16.35 -7.72
C THR A 13 -21.50 14.84 -7.64
N ASP A 14 -20.32 14.33 -7.97
CA ASP A 14 -20.01 12.89 -8.02
C ASP A 14 -19.39 12.38 -6.71
N SER A 15 -19.16 13.26 -5.72
CA SER A 15 -18.63 12.82 -4.43
C SER A 15 -19.66 12.00 -3.65
N LYS A 16 -19.19 10.85 -3.14
CA LYS A 16 -20.00 9.83 -2.47
C LYS A 16 -20.42 10.23 -1.04
N HIS A 17 -19.82 11.27 -0.46
CA HIS A 17 -20.13 11.72 0.90
C HIS A 17 -21.10 12.92 0.89
N PRO A 18 -22.23 12.89 1.64
CA PRO A 18 -23.22 13.97 1.63
C PRO A 18 -22.66 15.32 2.07
N ALA A 19 -21.66 15.34 2.97
CA ALA A 19 -20.98 16.57 3.38
C ALA A 19 -20.11 17.21 2.27
N ILE A 20 -19.55 16.42 1.34
CA ILE A 20 -18.68 16.92 0.27
C ILE A 20 -19.49 17.63 -0.81
N LYS A 21 -20.73 17.21 -1.07
CA LYS A 21 -21.64 17.86 -2.02
C LYS A 21 -21.96 19.31 -1.66
N HIS A 22 -21.78 19.65 -0.38
CA HIS A 22 -22.04 20.99 0.16
C HIS A 22 -20.76 21.83 0.32
N LEU A 23 -19.58 21.28 0.01
CA LEU A 23 -18.36 22.08 -0.03
C LEU A 23 -18.42 23.09 -1.18
N PRO A 24 -17.96 24.34 -0.98
CA PRO A 24 -17.81 25.28 -2.07
C PRO A 24 -16.86 24.67 -3.11
N PRO A 25 -17.15 24.74 -4.42
CA PRO A 25 -16.23 24.29 -5.45
C PRO A 25 -14.89 25.03 -5.25
N PRO A 26 -13.73 24.37 -5.45
CA PRO A 26 -12.43 25.02 -5.28
C PRO A 26 -12.40 26.27 -6.15
N GLY A 27 -12.42 27.42 -5.48
CA GLY A 27 -12.64 28.73 -6.08
C GLY A 27 -11.37 29.32 -6.68
N GLY A 28 -10.59 28.53 -7.41
CA GLY A 28 -9.38 28.99 -8.08
C GLY A 28 -9.54 28.86 -9.60
N THR A 29 -9.48 29.96 -10.33
CA THR A 29 -9.24 29.98 -11.79
C THR A 29 -7.79 29.61 -12.15
N SER A 30 -7.22 28.65 -11.43
CA SER A 30 -6.06 27.88 -11.86
C SER A 30 -6.61 26.46 -12.09
N ALA A 31 -7.32 26.20 -13.18
CA ALA A 31 -6.66 25.75 -14.39
C ALA A 31 -5.14 26.00 -14.42
N VAL A 32 -4.42 25.37 -13.48
CA VAL A 32 -3.26 24.62 -13.91
C VAL A 32 -3.84 23.70 -14.97
N ALA A 33 -3.51 23.97 -16.22
CA ALA A 33 -3.81 23.06 -17.29
C ALA A 33 -3.27 21.69 -16.86
N PHE A 34 -4.16 20.80 -16.40
CA PHE A 34 -4.19 19.48 -16.98
C PHE A 34 -4.35 19.76 -18.47
N ARG A 35 -3.19 19.94 -19.14
CA ARG A 35 -3.09 19.66 -20.56
C ARG A 35 -3.77 18.31 -20.71
N ASP A 36 -4.58 18.15 -21.76
CA ASP A 36 -4.94 16.82 -22.26
C ASP A 36 -3.66 16.00 -22.23
N ASP A 37 -3.53 15.16 -21.19
CA ASP A 37 -2.31 14.44 -20.95
C ASP A 37 -2.27 13.45 -22.11
N PRO A 38 -1.19 13.35 -22.89
CA PRO A 38 -1.06 12.28 -23.87
C PRO A 38 -1.37 10.91 -23.24
N GLN A 39 -1.20 10.79 -21.92
CA GLN A 39 -1.60 9.64 -21.11
C GLN A 39 -3.09 9.33 -21.06
N GLU A 40 -4.00 10.28 -21.25
CA GLU A 40 -5.45 10.02 -21.21
C GLU A 40 -5.95 9.44 -22.55
N ALA A 41 -5.40 9.91 -23.66
CA ALA A 41 -5.57 9.30 -24.97
C ALA A 41 -4.87 7.93 -25.04
N ASP A 42 -3.69 7.79 -24.42
CA ASP A 42 -2.98 6.51 -24.28
C ASP A 42 -3.72 5.56 -23.34
N ALA A 43 -4.40 6.06 -22.29
CA ALA A 43 -5.24 5.27 -21.39
C ALA A 43 -6.52 4.79 -22.09
N GLN A 44 -7.17 5.63 -22.90
CA GLN A 44 -8.32 5.20 -23.72
C GLN A 44 -7.90 4.21 -24.82
N ALA A 45 -6.73 4.41 -25.45
CA ALA A 45 -6.19 3.47 -26.42
C ALA A 45 -5.80 2.13 -25.77
N ARG A 46 -5.21 2.15 -24.56
CA ARG A 46 -4.96 0.96 -23.74
C ARG A 46 -6.26 0.26 -23.36
N HIS A 47 -7.29 1.00 -22.94
CA HIS A 47 -8.59 0.42 -22.58
C HIS A 47 -9.28 -0.23 -23.79
N GLN A 48 -9.14 0.32 -25.00
CA GLN A 48 -9.65 -0.27 -26.24
C GLN A 48 -8.80 -1.45 -26.74
N ALA A 49 -7.48 -1.41 -26.51
CA ALA A 49 -6.59 -2.54 -26.77
C ALA A 49 -6.87 -3.70 -25.80
N ASP A 50 -7.09 -3.40 -24.52
CA ASP A 50 -7.52 -4.34 -23.49
C ASP A 50 -8.88 -4.96 -23.85
N GLU A 51 -9.87 -4.19 -24.31
CA GLU A 51 -11.15 -4.75 -24.76
C GLU A 51 -11.04 -5.69 -25.98
N ARG A 52 -10.10 -5.43 -26.91
CA ARG A 52 -9.83 -6.36 -28.03
C ARG A 52 -9.09 -7.61 -27.54
N TRP A 53 -8.13 -7.43 -26.65
CA TRP A 53 -7.39 -8.52 -26.02
C TRP A 53 -8.31 -9.40 -25.17
N PHE A 54 -9.29 -8.83 -24.47
CA PHE A 54 -10.35 -9.56 -23.78
C PHE A 54 -11.18 -10.43 -24.74
N LYS A 55 -11.53 -9.93 -25.92
CA LYS A 55 -12.33 -10.71 -26.90
C LYS A 55 -11.54 -11.82 -27.59
N GLU A 56 -10.24 -11.61 -27.85
CA GLU A 56 -9.36 -12.65 -28.39
C GLU A 56 -8.93 -13.66 -27.32
N GLY A 57 -8.77 -13.18 -26.07
CA GLY A 57 -8.52 -13.98 -24.87
C GLY A 57 -9.69 -14.89 -24.50
N GLU A 58 -10.95 -14.42 -24.59
CA GLU A 58 -12.13 -15.24 -24.28
C GLU A 58 -12.21 -16.55 -25.08
N VAL A 59 -11.70 -16.57 -26.33
CA VAL A 59 -11.69 -17.77 -27.18
C VAL A 59 -10.60 -18.76 -26.73
N ASN A 60 -9.47 -18.25 -26.26
CA ASN A 60 -8.35 -19.07 -25.78
C ASN A 60 -8.58 -19.54 -24.32
N GLU A 61 -9.21 -18.70 -23.50
CA GLU A 61 -9.62 -18.98 -22.12
C GLU A 61 -10.64 -20.12 -22.08
N GLN A 62 -11.56 -20.21 -23.04
CA GLN A 62 -12.48 -21.35 -23.13
C GLN A 62 -11.77 -22.68 -23.46
N GLN A 63 -10.71 -22.66 -24.29
CA GLN A 63 -9.93 -23.85 -24.59
C GLN A 63 -9.03 -24.24 -23.41
N ALA A 64 -8.35 -23.28 -22.79
CA ALA A 64 -7.53 -23.49 -21.60
C ALA A 64 -8.37 -23.96 -20.40
N ALA A 65 -9.54 -23.35 -20.16
CA ALA A 65 -10.48 -23.77 -19.13
C ALA A 65 -11.02 -25.18 -19.40
N SER A 66 -11.26 -25.55 -20.67
CA SER A 66 -11.63 -26.92 -21.04
C SER A 66 -10.50 -27.91 -20.73
N THR A 67 -9.25 -27.55 -21.03
CA THR A 67 -8.07 -28.37 -20.71
C THR A 67 -7.93 -28.55 -19.20
N LEU A 68 -7.94 -27.46 -18.42
CA LEU A 68 -7.85 -27.51 -16.95
C LEU A 68 -9.03 -28.28 -16.31
N ALA A 69 -10.25 -28.08 -16.81
CA ALA A 69 -11.41 -28.82 -16.33
C ALA A 69 -11.29 -30.33 -16.61
N SER A 70 -10.69 -30.73 -17.75
CA SER A 70 -10.43 -32.15 -18.05
C SER A 70 -9.40 -32.78 -17.11
N LEU A 71 -8.53 -31.97 -16.50
CA LEU A 71 -7.59 -32.38 -15.45
C LEU A 71 -8.23 -32.41 -14.05
N GLY A 72 -9.53 -32.11 -13.94
CA GLY A 72 -10.25 -32.04 -12.66
C GLY A 72 -9.94 -30.79 -11.83
N TYR A 73 -9.38 -29.75 -12.47
CA TYR A 73 -9.04 -28.50 -11.82
C TYR A 73 -10.18 -27.49 -11.94
N GLU A 74 -10.70 -27.01 -10.80
CA GLU A 74 -11.59 -25.85 -10.76
C GLU A 74 -10.73 -24.59 -10.51
N PRO A 75 -10.67 -23.63 -11.47
CA PRO A 75 -9.94 -22.40 -11.24
C PRO A 75 -10.53 -21.64 -10.03
N PRO A 76 -9.68 -20.98 -9.22
CA PRO A 76 -10.16 -20.13 -8.15
C PRO A 76 -11.11 -19.09 -8.74
N LYS A 77 -12.30 -19.03 -8.18
CA LYS A 77 -13.33 -18.09 -8.62
C LYS A 77 -12.76 -16.69 -8.53
N MET A 78 -12.84 -15.94 -9.64
CA MET A 78 -12.49 -14.52 -9.65
C MET A 78 -13.22 -13.84 -8.49
N PRO A 79 -12.52 -13.02 -7.68
CA PRO A 79 -13.20 -12.26 -6.64
C PRO A 79 -14.31 -11.45 -7.31
N VAL A 80 -15.52 -11.51 -6.73
CA VAL A 80 -16.65 -10.72 -7.23
C VAL A 80 -16.17 -9.28 -7.38
N PRO A 81 -16.38 -8.64 -8.56
CA PRO A 81 -15.96 -7.27 -8.78
C PRO A 81 -16.36 -6.41 -7.58
N PHE A 82 -15.43 -5.62 -7.05
CA PHE A 82 -15.78 -4.68 -6.00
C PHE A 82 -16.86 -3.75 -6.57
N GLN A 83 -18.09 -3.98 -6.17
CA GLN A 83 -19.19 -3.10 -6.50
C GLN A 83 -19.12 -1.97 -5.48
N PRO A 84 -18.72 -0.75 -5.88
CA PRO A 84 -18.89 0.38 -4.99
C PRO A 84 -20.38 0.44 -4.62
N PRO A 85 -20.73 0.81 -3.37
CA PRO A 85 -22.12 0.92 -2.95
C PRO A 85 -22.96 1.62 -4.01
N GLU A 86 -24.09 1.00 -4.37
CA GLU A 86 -25.11 1.69 -5.16
C GLU A 86 -25.47 2.99 -4.46
N GLN A 87 -25.65 4.06 -5.25
CA GLN A 87 -25.90 5.40 -4.73
C GLN A 87 -27.10 5.38 -3.77
N GLY A 88 -26.86 5.65 -2.48
CA GLY A 88 -27.91 5.76 -1.47
C GLY A 88 -27.89 4.68 -0.36
N ILE A 89 -27.02 3.67 -0.43
CA ILE A 89 -26.84 2.74 0.69
C ILE A 89 -26.13 3.48 1.83
N LYS A 90 -26.87 3.77 2.90
CA LYS A 90 -26.31 4.26 4.16
C LYS A 90 -25.85 3.06 4.99
N TYR A 91 -24.56 2.96 5.24
CA TYR A 91 -24.02 1.98 6.17
C TYR A 91 -24.30 2.39 7.61
N THR A 92 -24.56 1.41 8.48
CA THR A 92 -24.70 1.70 9.90
C THR A 92 -23.31 1.97 10.51
N LYS A 93 -23.27 2.68 11.65
CA LYS A 93 -22.00 2.98 12.34
C LYS A 93 -21.29 1.70 12.79
N GLU A 94 -22.06 0.67 13.12
CA GLU A 94 -21.56 -0.64 13.49
C GLU A 94 -20.89 -1.35 12.32
N GLN A 95 -21.46 -1.26 11.10
CA GLN A 95 -20.85 -1.84 9.90
C GLN A 95 -19.54 -1.13 9.53
N LEU A 96 -19.53 0.20 9.59
CA LEU A 96 -18.31 0.97 9.37
C LEU A 96 -17.25 0.58 10.41
N LYS A 97 -17.64 0.42 11.67
CA LYS A 97 -16.73 -0.04 12.73
C LYS A 97 -16.20 -1.45 12.50
N GLU A 98 -17.05 -2.38 12.06
CA GLU A 98 -16.65 -3.76 11.71
C GLU A 98 -15.64 -3.81 10.56
N TRP A 99 -15.69 -2.83 9.66
CA TRP A 99 -14.76 -2.69 8.53
C TRP A 99 -13.53 -1.84 8.83
N ASP A 100 -13.26 -1.57 10.11
CA ASP A 100 -12.16 -0.72 10.59
C ASP A 100 -12.18 0.68 9.98
N TYR A 101 -13.37 1.27 9.77
CA TYR A 101 -13.44 2.68 9.38
C TYR A 101 -12.87 3.57 10.48
N PRO A 102 -12.14 4.64 10.12
CA PRO A 102 -11.75 5.67 11.07
C PRO A 102 -12.99 6.23 11.79
N GLU A 103 -13.01 6.10 13.12
CA GLU A 103 -14.02 6.76 13.95
C GLU A 103 -13.85 8.28 13.80
N TYR A 104 -14.95 8.98 13.53
CA TYR A 104 -15.01 10.43 13.44
C TYR A 104 -16.15 10.98 14.31
N ASP A 105 -16.09 12.27 14.61
CA ASP A 105 -17.09 12.92 15.46
C ASP A 105 -18.49 12.82 14.80
N PRO A 106 -19.49 12.23 15.48
CA PRO A 106 -20.86 12.14 14.98
C PRO A 106 -21.47 13.48 14.54
N ASN A 107 -20.96 14.61 15.06
CA ASN A 107 -21.39 15.95 14.65
C ASN A 107 -21.14 16.21 13.16
N TYR A 108 -20.16 15.54 12.53
CA TYR A 108 -19.87 15.69 11.11
C TYR A 108 -20.98 15.11 10.22
N ASP A 109 -21.82 14.21 10.75
CA ASP A 109 -23.01 13.70 10.06
C ASP A 109 -24.19 14.68 10.14
N ASN A 110 -24.15 15.68 11.04
CA ASN A 110 -25.25 16.62 11.23
C ASN A 110 -25.10 17.83 10.28
N PRO A 111 -25.99 17.97 9.27
CA PRO A 111 -25.87 19.06 8.30
C PRO A 111 -26.07 20.44 8.92
N GLU A 112 -26.84 20.57 10.01
CA GLU A 112 -27.04 21.86 10.67
C GLU A 112 -25.81 22.27 11.49
N TRP A 113 -25.13 21.31 12.11
CA TRP A 113 -23.85 21.56 12.78
C TRP A 113 -22.80 22.03 11.77
N LEU A 114 -22.70 21.36 10.62
CA LEU A 114 -21.72 21.70 9.58
C LEU A 114 -21.97 23.11 9.00
N LYS A 115 -23.25 23.48 8.79
CA LYS A 115 -23.63 24.84 8.37
C LYS A 115 -23.24 25.89 9.39
N GLU A 116 -23.52 25.63 10.67
CA GLU A 116 -23.17 26.55 11.75
C GLU A 116 -21.65 26.69 11.89
N GLN A 117 -20.90 25.60 11.76
CA GLN A 117 -19.45 25.62 11.77
C GLN A 117 -18.88 26.46 10.62
N TRP A 118 -19.42 26.31 9.40
CA TRP A 118 -19.01 27.14 8.26
C TRP A 118 -19.37 28.61 8.45
N ARG A 119 -20.53 28.89 9.03
CA ARG A 119 -20.94 30.26 9.36
C ARG A 119 -19.95 30.90 10.34
N GLN A 120 -19.56 30.17 11.38
CA GLN A 120 -18.56 30.65 12.36
C GLN A 120 -17.18 30.87 11.73
N GLU A 121 -16.76 30.00 10.81
CA GLU A 121 -15.49 30.14 10.09
C GLU A 121 -15.51 31.31 9.07
N ASP A 122 -16.68 31.67 8.55
CA ASP A 122 -16.84 32.82 7.64
C ASP A 122 -16.98 34.14 8.39
N GLU A 123 -17.50 34.12 9.63
CA GLU A 123 -17.76 35.32 10.44
C GLU A 123 -16.61 35.67 11.42
N ASP A 124 -15.90 34.69 11.98
CA ASP A 124 -14.88 34.91 13.02
C ASP A 124 -13.44 34.60 12.54
N PRO A 125 -12.59 35.63 12.36
CA PRO A 125 -11.18 35.44 11.99
C PRO A 125 -10.36 34.63 12.99
N ARG A 126 -10.81 34.48 14.25
CA ARG A 126 -10.11 33.68 15.27
C ARG A 126 -10.34 32.18 15.09
N LEU A 127 -11.47 31.80 14.50
CA LEU A 127 -11.84 30.41 14.25
C LEU A 127 -11.33 29.92 12.89
N ASN A 128 -11.10 30.84 11.96
CA ASN A 128 -10.61 30.53 10.62
C ASN A 128 -9.21 31.13 10.36
N PRO A 129 -8.15 30.33 10.49
CA PRO A 129 -6.79 30.75 10.14
C PRO A 129 -6.64 31.25 8.69
N ASN A 130 -7.58 30.89 7.81
CA ASN A 130 -7.57 31.28 6.40
C ASN A 130 -8.31 32.58 6.11
N PHE A 131 -8.87 33.26 7.12
CA PHE A 131 -9.70 34.44 6.90
C PHE A 131 -8.97 35.55 6.09
N PHE A 132 -7.65 35.66 6.25
CA PHE A 132 -6.81 36.65 5.55
C PHE A 132 -5.85 36.05 4.51
N LEU A 133 -5.92 34.74 4.26
CA LEU A 133 -5.03 34.07 3.31
C LEU A 133 -5.66 34.00 1.92
N ASP A 134 -4.85 34.23 0.89
CA ASP A 134 -5.26 34.00 -0.51
C ASP A 134 -5.39 32.48 -0.74
N GLN A 135 -6.40 32.06 -1.52
CA GLN A 135 -6.55 30.67 -1.94
C GLN A 135 -5.36 30.15 -2.77
N LYS A 136 -4.55 31.06 -3.32
CA LYS A 136 -3.29 30.72 -4.01
C LYS A 136 -2.15 30.41 -3.05
N ASP A 137 -2.26 30.79 -1.77
CA ASP A 137 -1.24 30.51 -0.77
C ASP A 137 -1.28 29.02 -0.37
N PRO A 138 -0.17 28.27 -0.42
CA PRO A 138 -0.12 26.89 0.08
C PRO A 138 -0.60 26.74 1.52
N GLU A 139 -0.38 27.74 2.38
CA GLU A 139 -0.80 27.69 3.79
C GLU A 139 -2.33 27.69 3.93
N TYR A 140 -3.05 28.30 2.97
CA TYR A 140 -4.51 28.22 2.92
C TYR A 140 -4.97 26.75 2.88
N TRP A 141 -4.41 25.96 1.97
CA TRP A 141 -4.77 24.55 1.80
C TRP A 141 -4.28 23.68 2.96
N HIS A 142 -3.13 23.99 3.55
CA HIS A 142 -2.67 23.32 4.77
C HIS A 142 -3.63 23.52 5.93
N ASN A 143 -4.13 24.73 6.13
CA ASN A 143 -5.12 25.02 7.16
C ASN A 143 -6.48 24.37 6.88
N VAL A 144 -6.93 24.32 5.63
CA VAL A 144 -8.14 23.56 5.25
C VAL A 144 -7.96 22.08 5.62
N ALA A 145 -6.84 21.47 5.24
CA ALA A 145 -6.54 20.07 5.53
C ALA A 145 -6.38 19.80 7.04
N ARG A 146 -6.01 20.80 7.85
CA ARG A 146 -5.89 20.67 9.31
C ARG A 146 -7.25 20.66 10.03
N ARG A 147 -8.34 21.07 9.38
CA ARG A 147 -9.67 21.14 10.02
C ARG A 147 -10.15 19.72 10.40
N PRO A 148 -10.73 19.52 11.60
CA PRO A 148 -11.12 18.19 12.06
C PRO A 148 -12.06 17.43 11.11
N TYR A 149 -13.07 18.09 10.55
CA TYR A 149 -13.99 17.49 9.59
C TYR A 149 -13.32 17.20 8.23
N ALA A 150 -12.39 18.06 7.78
CA ALA A 150 -11.64 17.84 6.55
C ALA A 150 -10.69 16.63 6.71
N LYS A 151 -10.01 16.52 7.85
CA LYS A 151 -9.21 15.33 8.20
C LYS A 151 -10.06 14.07 8.20
N ALA A 152 -11.25 14.09 8.77
CA ALA A 152 -12.15 12.94 8.76
C ALA A 152 -12.52 12.52 7.33
N LEU A 153 -12.89 13.48 6.47
CA LEU A 153 -13.20 13.21 5.07
C LEU A 153 -12.00 12.63 4.31
N ILE A 154 -10.83 13.26 4.43
CA ILE A 154 -9.60 12.80 3.80
C ILE A 154 -9.27 11.36 4.24
N ARG A 155 -9.35 11.04 5.54
CA ARG A 155 -9.13 9.67 6.03
C ARG A 155 -10.13 8.67 5.49
N THR A 156 -11.41 9.04 5.37
CA THR A 156 -12.41 8.15 4.77
C THR A 156 -12.12 7.89 3.29
N GLU A 157 -11.68 8.91 2.56
CA GLU A 157 -11.28 8.79 1.16
C GLU A 157 -10.01 7.95 1.01
N GLU A 158 -8.98 8.21 1.83
CA GLU A 158 -7.75 7.42 1.90
C GLU A 158 -8.04 5.94 2.23
N HIS A 159 -8.94 5.67 3.17
CA HIS A 159 -9.37 4.32 3.51
C HIS A 159 -10.05 3.62 2.30
N TRP A 160 -10.97 4.31 1.63
CA TRP A 160 -11.62 3.78 0.42
C TRP A 160 -10.64 3.53 -0.72
N ASN A 161 -9.73 4.48 -0.96
CA ASN A 161 -8.70 4.35 -1.96
C ASN A 161 -7.74 3.21 -1.62
N GLY A 162 -7.37 3.06 -0.35
CA GLY A 162 -6.57 1.93 0.14
C GLY A 162 -7.25 0.58 -0.11
N ARG A 163 -8.54 0.46 0.20
CA ARG A 163 -9.31 -0.78 -0.08
C ARG A 163 -9.48 -1.05 -1.57
N LYS A 164 -9.76 -0.02 -2.36
CA LYS A 164 -9.85 -0.12 -3.82
C LYS A 164 -8.52 -0.59 -4.40
N ASN A 165 -7.41 -0.02 -3.97
CA ASN A 165 -6.07 -0.39 -4.42
C ASN A 165 -5.73 -1.82 -4.01
N LEU A 166 -6.05 -2.23 -2.79
CA LEU A 166 -5.88 -3.61 -2.33
C LEU A 166 -6.70 -4.59 -3.18
N TRP A 167 -7.95 -4.23 -3.51
CA TRP A 167 -8.81 -5.05 -4.37
C TRP A 167 -8.26 -5.15 -5.80
N LEU A 168 -7.83 -4.03 -6.40
CA LEU A 168 -7.19 -4.01 -7.71
C LEU A 168 -5.93 -4.89 -7.71
N GLN A 169 -5.10 -4.77 -6.69
CA GLN A 169 -3.92 -5.61 -6.52
C GLN A 169 -4.29 -7.09 -6.40
N GLN A 170 -5.32 -7.45 -5.62
CA GLN A 170 -5.81 -8.83 -5.52
C GLN A 170 -6.33 -9.35 -6.86
N PHE A 171 -7.07 -8.52 -7.60
CA PHE A 171 -7.56 -8.85 -8.92
C PHE A 171 -6.41 -9.09 -9.90
N ASP A 172 -5.44 -8.19 -9.96
CA ASP A 172 -4.24 -8.32 -10.79
C ASP A 172 -3.44 -9.57 -10.42
N ASN A 173 -3.26 -9.84 -9.12
CA ASN A 173 -2.58 -11.04 -8.64
C ASN A 173 -3.29 -12.34 -9.08
N VAL A 174 -4.63 -12.37 -9.04
CA VAL A 174 -5.41 -13.54 -9.47
C VAL A 174 -5.32 -13.70 -10.99
N ARG A 175 -5.44 -12.61 -11.75
CA ARG A 175 -5.29 -12.62 -13.20
C ARG A 175 -3.91 -13.14 -13.60
N GLU A 176 -2.85 -12.55 -13.05
CA GLU A 176 -1.47 -12.96 -13.31
C GLU A 176 -1.24 -14.42 -12.90
N SER A 177 -1.80 -14.86 -11.76
CA SER A 177 -1.72 -16.26 -11.33
C SER A 177 -2.43 -17.22 -12.29
N ASN A 178 -3.54 -16.81 -12.90
CA ASN A 178 -4.26 -17.63 -13.88
C ASN A 178 -3.47 -17.72 -15.20
N GLU A 179 -2.99 -16.59 -15.73
CA GLU A 179 -2.13 -16.56 -16.93
C GLU A 179 -0.89 -17.46 -16.76
N LYS A 180 -0.25 -17.37 -15.59
CA LYS A 180 0.89 -18.21 -15.22
C LYS A 180 0.55 -19.69 -15.18
N ARG A 181 -0.63 -20.08 -14.70
CA ARG A 181 -1.09 -21.48 -14.72
C ARG A 181 -1.30 -21.99 -16.14
N GLU A 182 -1.84 -21.15 -17.02
CA GLU A 182 -2.04 -21.52 -18.42
C GLU A 182 -0.70 -21.80 -19.10
N LEU A 183 0.30 -20.93 -18.90
CA LEU A 183 1.65 -21.12 -19.41
C LEU A 183 2.29 -22.42 -18.89
N VAL A 184 2.19 -22.69 -17.58
CA VAL A 184 2.71 -23.94 -17.01
C VAL A 184 1.96 -25.16 -17.54
N ALA A 185 0.65 -25.08 -17.73
CA ALA A 185 -0.14 -26.18 -18.28
C ALA A 185 0.25 -26.47 -19.74
N GLU A 186 0.50 -25.45 -20.55
CA GLU A 186 1.00 -25.58 -21.92
C GLU A 186 2.38 -26.26 -21.96
N GLU A 187 3.31 -25.81 -21.12
CA GLU A 187 4.66 -26.36 -21.04
C GLU A 187 4.70 -27.79 -20.49
N LEU A 188 3.77 -28.14 -19.58
CA LEU A 188 3.62 -29.51 -19.07
C LEU A 188 3.24 -30.50 -20.18
N GLU A 189 2.61 -30.07 -21.27
CA GLU A 189 2.32 -30.97 -22.39
C GLU A 189 3.59 -31.49 -23.06
N GLY A 190 4.69 -30.73 -22.99
CA GLY A 190 6.01 -31.13 -23.47
C GLY A 190 6.74 -32.13 -22.58
N CYS A 191 6.27 -32.39 -21.36
CA CYS A 191 6.87 -33.37 -20.46
C CYS A 191 6.53 -34.82 -20.82
N SER A 192 7.34 -35.75 -20.33
CA SER A 192 7.09 -37.18 -20.43
C SER A 192 5.75 -37.58 -19.78
N ILE A 193 5.18 -38.69 -20.27
CA ILE A 193 3.91 -39.22 -19.77
C ILE A 193 3.99 -39.56 -18.27
N GLU A 194 5.16 -39.97 -17.79
CA GLU A 194 5.39 -40.27 -16.37
C GLU A 194 5.26 -39.02 -15.51
N THR A 195 5.92 -37.93 -15.89
CA THR A 195 5.80 -36.62 -15.23
C THR A 195 4.36 -36.11 -15.25
N LYS A 196 3.67 -36.22 -16.40
CA LYS A 196 2.26 -35.80 -16.50
C LYS A 196 1.34 -36.60 -15.57
N ARG A 197 1.51 -37.93 -15.50
CA ARG A 197 0.74 -38.81 -14.59
C ARG A 197 1.03 -38.51 -13.12
N LEU A 198 2.25 -38.11 -12.80
CA LEU A 198 2.65 -37.74 -11.44
C LEU A 198 2.00 -36.42 -11.01
N VAL A 199 2.06 -35.40 -11.87
CA VAL A 199 1.64 -34.02 -11.55
C VAL A 199 0.14 -33.83 -11.61
N GLN A 200 -0.53 -34.38 -12.63
CA GLN A 200 -1.95 -34.12 -12.91
C GLN A 200 -2.87 -34.29 -11.69
N PRO A 201 -2.78 -35.36 -10.88
CA PRO A 201 -3.67 -35.55 -9.73
C PRO A 201 -3.41 -34.59 -8.56
N ILE A 202 -2.22 -33.99 -8.48
CA ILE A 202 -1.79 -33.11 -7.38
C ILE A 202 -1.72 -31.63 -7.78
N MET A 203 -1.95 -31.31 -9.06
CA MET A 203 -1.88 -29.95 -9.58
C MET A 203 -2.90 -28.98 -8.93
N LYS A 204 -3.98 -29.52 -8.37
CA LYS A 204 -4.98 -28.74 -7.62
C LYS A 204 -4.45 -28.14 -6.30
N TYR A 205 -3.32 -28.63 -5.80
CA TYR A 205 -2.75 -28.15 -4.54
C TYR A 205 -1.81 -26.96 -4.77
N ARG A 206 -2.00 -25.89 -3.97
CA ARG A 206 -1.24 -24.64 -4.11
C ARG A 206 0.27 -24.83 -4.03
N ILE A 207 0.76 -25.77 -3.23
CA ILE A 207 2.20 -26.07 -3.13
C ILE A 207 2.79 -26.57 -4.45
N VAL A 208 2.05 -27.41 -5.19
CA VAL A 208 2.49 -27.93 -6.49
C VAL A 208 2.51 -26.80 -7.51
N GLU A 209 1.47 -25.95 -7.52
CA GLU A 209 1.43 -24.77 -8.37
C GLU A 209 2.63 -23.85 -8.13
N VAL A 210 2.92 -23.49 -6.87
CA VAL A 210 4.04 -22.62 -6.51
C VAL A 210 5.38 -23.23 -6.92
N PHE A 211 5.54 -24.54 -6.72
CA PHE A 211 6.75 -25.26 -7.12
C PHE A 211 6.94 -25.23 -8.66
N LEU A 212 5.92 -25.59 -9.43
CA LEU A 212 5.99 -25.59 -10.89
C LEU A 212 6.26 -24.19 -11.45
N MET A 213 5.63 -23.15 -10.87
CA MET A 213 5.89 -21.77 -11.25
C MET A 213 7.33 -21.34 -10.96
N HIS A 214 7.88 -21.79 -9.83
CA HIS A 214 9.28 -21.53 -9.48
C HIS A 214 10.23 -22.21 -10.49
N THR A 215 10.00 -23.48 -10.81
CA THR A 215 10.77 -24.21 -11.82
C THR A 215 10.64 -23.58 -13.21
N PHE A 216 9.45 -23.10 -13.58
CA PHE A 216 9.25 -22.39 -14.85
C PHE A 216 10.04 -21.08 -14.92
N LYS A 217 10.04 -20.31 -13.83
CA LYS A 217 10.87 -19.09 -13.76
C LYS A 217 12.36 -19.42 -13.85
N GLU A 218 12.82 -20.45 -13.16
CA GLU A 218 14.21 -20.92 -13.22
C GLU A 218 14.61 -21.38 -14.63
N ALA A 219 13.69 -22.05 -15.34
CA ALA A 219 13.88 -22.46 -16.73
C ALA A 219 14.12 -21.26 -17.65
N LEU A 220 13.32 -20.20 -17.49
CA LEU A 220 13.48 -18.93 -18.23
C LEU A 220 14.79 -18.21 -17.87
N GLU A 221 15.17 -18.18 -16.59
CA GLU A 221 16.41 -17.53 -16.14
C GLU A 221 17.68 -18.25 -16.64
N GLN A 222 17.62 -19.58 -16.79
CA GLN A 222 18.74 -20.41 -17.28
C GLN A 222 18.74 -20.63 -18.80
N ASP A 223 17.71 -20.16 -19.51
CA ASP A 223 17.49 -20.45 -20.93
C ASP A 223 17.46 -21.98 -21.23
N ILE A 224 16.77 -22.73 -20.38
CA ILE A 224 16.62 -24.19 -20.49
C ILE A 224 15.13 -24.51 -20.68
N PRO A 225 14.73 -25.38 -21.63
CA PRO A 225 13.33 -25.79 -21.78
C PRO A 225 12.75 -26.33 -20.47
N PHE A 226 11.55 -25.86 -20.11
CA PHE A 226 10.87 -26.25 -18.87
C PHE A 226 10.75 -27.78 -18.68
N PRO A 227 10.39 -28.58 -19.70
CA PRO A 227 10.33 -30.03 -19.55
C PRO A 227 11.65 -30.66 -19.11
N LEU A 228 12.78 -30.18 -19.66
CA LEU A 228 14.11 -30.69 -19.31
C LEU A 228 14.52 -30.31 -17.89
N LEU A 229 14.14 -29.11 -17.43
CA LEU A 229 14.44 -28.68 -16.06
C LEU A 229 13.56 -29.42 -15.04
N LEU A 230 12.27 -29.61 -15.34
CA LEU A 230 11.34 -30.30 -14.46
C LEU A 230 11.68 -31.79 -14.31
N GLU A 231 12.19 -32.43 -15.37
CA GLU A 231 12.61 -33.84 -15.37
C GLU A 231 14.01 -34.08 -14.80
N ARG A 232 14.70 -33.04 -14.29
CA ARG A 232 15.90 -33.25 -13.50
C ARG A 232 15.57 -34.05 -12.24
N GLU A 233 16.48 -34.95 -11.87
CA GLU A 233 16.33 -35.88 -10.75
C GLU A 233 15.85 -35.20 -9.45
N ASP A 234 16.38 -34.02 -9.12
CA ASP A 234 16.02 -33.31 -7.88
C ASP A 234 14.59 -32.75 -7.90
N ASN A 235 14.17 -32.19 -9.03
CA ASN A 235 12.82 -31.64 -9.21
C ASN A 235 11.79 -32.77 -9.28
N PHE A 236 12.09 -33.81 -10.05
CA PHE A 236 11.24 -35.00 -10.15
C PHE A 236 11.07 -35.70 -8.80
N ARG A 237 12.17 -35.87 -8.04
CA ARG A 237 12.13 -36.43 -6.69
C ARG A 237 11.26 -35.60 -5.74
N SER A 238 11.32 -34.27 -5.85
CA SER A 238 10.49 -33.37 -5.04
C SER A 238 9.00 -33.56 -5.35
N LEU A 239 8.62 -33.68 -6.62
CA LEU A 239 7.26 -33.98 -7.04
C LEU A 239 6.77 -35.36 -6.56
N CYS A 240 7.63 -36.38 -6.59
CA CYS A 240 7.32 -37.69 -6.01
C CYS A 240 7.04 -37.59 -4.51
N GLN A 241 7.88 -36.87 -3.76
CA GLN A 241 7.66 -36.64 -2.33
C GLN A 241 6.36 -35.89 -2.05
N PHE A 242 6.01 -34.90 -2.89
CA PHE A 242 4.72 -34.22 -2.79
C PHE A 242 3.57 -35.19 -3.03
N ARG A 243 3.65 -36.01 -4.09
CA ARG A 243 2.62 -37.00 -4.42
C ARG A 243 2.43 -38.00 -3.28
N ASP A 244 3.50 -38.60 -2.79
CA ASP A 244 3.46 -39.61 -1.75
C ASP A 244 2.81 -39.07 -0.46
N LYS A 245 3.19 -37.85 -0.05
CA LYS A 245 2.64 -37.22 1.15
C LYS A 245 1.17 -36.82 0.97
N ILE A 246 0.81 -36.27 -0.19
CA ILE A 246 -0.57 -35.88 -0.50
C ILE A 246 -1.46 -37.13 -0.62
N ASP A 247 -0.99 -38.23 -1.19
CA ASP A 247 -1.76 -39.46 -1.29
C ASP A 247 -1.97 -40.12 0.07
N LEU A 248 -1.00 -39.98 0.99
CA LEU A 248 -1.10 -40.52 2.34
C LEU A 248 -2.03 -39.69 3.25
N GLU A 249 -1.90 -38.36 3.21
CA GLU A 249 -2.50 -37.46 4.19
C GLU A 249 -3.60 -36.54 3.63
N GLY A 250 -3.80 -36.56 2.30
CA GLY A 250 -4.75 -35.71 1.59
C GLY A 250 -4.40 -34.23 1.73
N ASP A 251 -5.44 -33.42 1.97
CA ASP A 251 -5.33 -31.95 2.03
C ASP A 251 -4.43 -31.49 3.20
N LYS A 252 -4.37 -32.27 4.29
CA LYS A 252 -3.48 -31.97 5.42
C LYS A 252 -2.01 -32.07 5.02
N GLY A 253 -1.65 -33.10 4.25
CA GLY A 253 -0.28 -33.27 3.78
C GLY A 253 0.14 -32.15 2.84
N ALA A 254 -0.77 -31.70 1.96
CA ALA A 254 -0.53 -30.56 1.09
C ALA A 254 -0.29 -29.26 1.88
N GLU A 255 -1.10 -29.00 2.92
CA GLU A 255 -0.96 -27.82 3.77
C GLU A 255 0.36 -27.84 4.56
N GLU A 256 0.75 -28.99 5.12
CA GLU A 256 2.03 -29.12 5.81
C GLU A 256 3.22 -28.89 4.89
N LEU A 257 3.17 -29.42 3.65
CA LEU A 257 4.19 -29.15 2.64
C LEU A 257 4.26 -27.65 2.34
N PHE A 258 3.11 -26.99 2.17
CA PHE A 258 3.02 -25.58 1.90
C PHE A 258 3.62 -24.73 3.04
N LEU A 259 3.24 -25.01 4.29
CA LEU A 259 3.79 -24.32 5.47
C LEU A 259 5.30 -24.51 5.61
N SER A 260 5.81 -25.72 5.32
CA SER A 260 7.26 -25.98 5.36
C SER A 260 8.03 -25.19 4.30
N TRP A 261 7.43 -25.04 3.11
CA TRP A 261 7.96 -24.25 2.01
C TRP A 261 7.93 -22.75 2.34
N GLU A 262 6.81 -22.23 2.83
CA GLU A 262 6.70 -20.84 3.29
C GLU A 262 7.68 -20.51 4.41
N THR A 263 7.84 -21.41 5.38
CA THR A 263 8.80 -21.23 6.48
C THR A 263 10.22 -21.10 5.95
N ARG A 264 10.60 -21.95 4.98
CA ARG A 264 11.92 -21.90 4.34
C ARG A 264 12.12 -20.59 3.56
N ASN A 265 11.13 -20.19 2.76
CA ASN A 265 11.20 -18.96 1.97
C ASN A 265 11.25 -17.72 2.87
N MET A 266 10.48 -17.70 3.96
CA MET A 266 10.51 -16.62 4.94
C MET A 266 11.87 -16.54 5.63
N GLN A 267 12.46 -17.67 6.00
CA GLN A 267 13.81 -17.72 6.55
C GLN A 267 14.84 -17.18 5.56
N GLN A 268 14.77 -17.59 4.29
CA GLN A 268 15.65 -17.09 3.24
C GLN A 268 15.49 -15.58 3.03
N ALA A 269 14.26 -15.06 2.96
CA ALA A 269 14.00 -13.63 2.82
C ALA A 269 14.54 -12.83 4.01
N LEU A 270 14.42 -13.35 5.24
CA LEU A 270 15.00 -12.73 6.44
C LEU A 270 16.53 -12.74 6.40
N GLU A 271 17.15 -13.80 5.89
CA GLU A 271 18.60 -13.87 5.72
C GLU A 271 19.10 -12.93 4.64
N GLU A 272 18.40 -12.83 3.50
CA GLU A 272 18.68 -11.87 2.43
C GLU A 272 18.53 -10.42 2.93
N GLN A 273 17.46 -10.13 3.69
CA GLN A 273 17.27 -8.82 4.32
C GLN A 273 18.40 -8.51 5.32
N LYS A 274 18.75 -9.46 6.20
CA LYS A 274 19.88 -9.28 7.14
C LYS A 274 21.19 -9.04 6.41
N LYS A 275 21.42 -9.76 5.31
CA LYS A 275 22.61 -9.61 4.47
C LYS A 275 22.61 -8.23 3.81
N GLU A 276 21.48 -7.75 3.30
CA GLU A 276 21.39 -6.42 2.70
C GLU A 276 21.54 -5.32 3.75
N ASP A 277 20.91 -5.45 4.92
CA ASP A 277 21.12 -4.54 6.04
C ASP A 277 22.58 -4.51 6.48
N GLN A 278 23.24 -5.68 6.49
CA GLN A 278 24.67 -5.76 6.77
C GLN A 278 25.50 -5.08 5.67
N ARG A 279 25.14 -5.27 4.39
CA ARG A 279 25.80 -4.58 3.27
C ARG A 279 25.62 -3.07 3.35
N VAL A 280 24.43 -2.58 3.70
CA VAL A 280 24.16 -1.16 3.90
C VAL A 280 24.95 -0.62 5.10
N LYS A 281 25.09 -1.40 6.18
CA LYS A 281 25.95 -1.05 7.32
C LYS A 281 27.42 -0.99 6.93
N ASP A 282 27.91 -2.00 6.22
CA ASP A 282 29.32 -2.14 5.80
C ASP A 282 29.71 -1.08 4.76
N GLN A 283 28.80 -0.78 3.82
CA GLN A 283 28.96 0.31 2.84
C GLN A 283 28.77 1.69 3.47
N GLY A 284 28.40 1.72 4.76
CA GLY A 284 28.36 2.95 5.51
C GLY A 284 27.18 3.84 5.12
N GLY A 285 25.98 3.29 4.89
CA GLY A 285 24.70 3.97 4.62
C GLY A 285 24.69 4.75 3.31
N GLU A 286 23.50 5.03 2.77
CA GLU A 286 23.38 5.78 1.52
C GLU A 286 23.87 7.21 1.75
N THR A 287 25.07 7.50 1.27
CA THR A 287 25.61 8.85 1.31
C THR A 287 24.88 9.59 0.19
N LEU A 288 23.92 10.44 0.55
CA LEU A 288 23.25 11.28 -0.43
C LEU A 288 24.29 12.25 -0.99
N ASN A 289 24.76 11.95 -2.21
CA ASN A 289 25.69 12.81 -2.93
C ASN A 289 25.02 14.13 -3.35
N ASN A 290 23.68 14.15 -3.39
CA ASN A 290 22.91 15.35 -3.68
C ASN A 290 22.62 16.14 -2.39
N PRO A 291 23.25 17.33 -2.19
CA PRO A 291 22.99 18.16 -1.02
C PRO A 291 21.55 18.69 -0.95
N GLU A 292 20.87 18.84 -2.10
CA GLU A 292 19.48 19.32 -2.15
C GLU A 292 18.52 18.27 -1.58
N GLU A 293 18.65 17.02 -2.01
CA GLU A 293 17.82 15.92 -1.49
C GLU A 293 18.04 15.71 0.01
N PHE A 294 19.28 15.83 0.49
CA PHE A 294 19.58 15.79 1.91
C PHE A 294 18.87 16.91 2.69
N ALA A 295 18.89 18.14 2.16
CA ALA A 295 18.19 19.27 2.77
C ALA A 295 16.66 19.08 2.76
N GLU A 296 16.08 18.57 1.67
CA GLU A 296 14.65 18.26 1.58
C GLU A 296 14.22 17.21 2.61
N ARG A 297 15.00 16.13 2.76
CA ARG A 297 14.75 15.09 3.76
C ARG A 297 14.84 15.63 5.19
N LEU A 298 15.82 16.49 5.47
CA LEU A 298 15.94 17.15 6.77
C LEU A 298 14.75 18.07 7.07
N VAL A 299 14.32 18.88 6.10
CA VAL A 299 13.15 19.75 6.22
C VAL A 299 11.88 18.93 6.45
N PHE A 300 11.73 17.82 5.73
CA PHE A 300 10.61 16.90 5.93
C PHE A 300 10.63 16.26 7.33
N GLY A 301 11.80 15.78 7.79
CA GLY A 301 11.96 15.23 9.13
C GLY A 301 11.64 16.25 10.24
N ASP A 302 12.08 17.50 10.08
CA ASP A 302 11.77 18.58 11.03
C ASP A 302 10.28 18.96 11.01
N LYS A 303 9.64 18.93 9.83
CA LYS A 303 8.19 19.09 9.70
C LYS A 303 7.43 17.99 10.45
N CYS A 304 7.76 16.72 10.19
CA CYS A 304 7.18 15.58 10.91
C CYS A 304 7.35 15.68 12.43
N LYS A 305 8.52 16.16 12.88
CA LYS A 305 8.79 16.43 14.30
C LYS A 305 7.80 17.46 14.87
N LYS A 306 7.62 18.59 14.19
CA LYS A 306 6.70 19.67 14.58
C LYS A 306 5.24 19.23 14.54
N ASP A 307 4.82 18.60 13.46
CA ASP A 307 3.45 18.11 13.28
C ASP A 307 3.07 17.09 14.36
N GLY A 308 3.99 16.18 14.70
CA GLY A 308 3.75 15.23 15.78
C GLY A 308 3.66 15.89 17.16
N VAL A 309 4.42 16.96 17.44
CA VAL A 309 4.28 17.75 18.69
C VAL A 309 2.91 18.44 18.74
N LEU A 310 2.47 19.04 17.63
CA LEU A 310 1.16 19.68 17.55
C LEU A 310 0.00 18.69 17.80
N GLU A 311 0.08 17.49 17.23
CA GLU A 311 -0.93 16.45 17.47
C GLU A 311 -0.84 15.86 18.89
N TRP A 312 0.36 15.79 19.46
CA TRP A 312 0.56 15.39 20.85
C TRP A 312 -0.11 16.36 21.84
N GLU A 313 0.08 17.67 21.64
CA GLU A 313 -0.53 18.71 22.49
C GLU A 313 -2.06 18.71 22.43
N LYS A 314 -2.63 18.29 21.29
CA LYS A 314 -4.08 18.09 21.13
C LYS A 314 -4.61 16.81 21.79
N GLY A 315 -3.73 15.94 22.30
CA GLY A 315 -4.09 14.63 22.85
C GLY A 315 -4.26 13.53 21.80
N ASN A 316 -3.96 13.80 20.52
CA ASN A 316 -4.07 12.84 19.42
C ASN A 316 -2.82 11.94 19.34
N HIS A 317 -2.58 11.11 20.36
CA HIS A 317 -1.34 10.33 20.48
C HIS A 317 -1.06 9.39 19.28
N LYS A 318 -2.10 8.85 18.63
CA LYS A 318 -1.96 8.00 17.44
C LYS A 318 -1.38 8.76 16.24
N GLU A 319 -1.84 9.99 16.03
CA GLU A 319 -1.37 10.84 14.92
C GLU A 319 0.02 11.40 15.18
N ALA A 320 0.31 11.72 16.44
CA ALA A 320 1.66 12.06 16.86
C ALA A 320 2.64 10.92 16.55
N LEU A 321 2.30 9.68 16.94
CA LEU A 321 3.11 8.49 16.65
C LEU A 321 3.32 8.32 15.14
N HIS A 322 2.25 8.44 14.34
CA HIS A 322 2.34 8.30 12.89
C HIS A 322 3.26 9.35 12.25
N SER A 323 3.13 10.61 12.65
CA SER A 323 3.97 11.71 12.16
C SER A 323 5.44 11.47 12.47
N TRP A 324 5.76 11.01 13.69
CA TRP A 324 7.15 10.73 14.07
C TRP A 324 7.72 9.49 13.38
N ARG A 325 6.92 8.47 13.08
CA ARG A 325 7.33 7.32 12.24
C ARG A 325 7.74 7.77 10.85
N GLN A 326 6.91 8.58 10.18
CA GLN A 326 7.24 9.11 8.85
C GLN A 326 8.55 9.90 8.85
N GLY A 327 8.77 10.73 9.88
CA GLY A 327 10.02 11.47 10.05
C GLY A 327 11.23 10.54 10.26
N HIS A 328 11.07 9.49 11.07
CA HIS A 328 12.11 8.48 11.28
C HIS A 328 12.44 7.75 9.97
N ASP A 329 11.42 7.26 9.25
CA ASP A 329 11.54 6.52 7.99
C ASP A 329 12.26 7.34 6.91
N ALA A 330 12.04 8.66 6.90
CA ALA A 330 12.71 9.57 5.98
C ALA A 330 14.19 9.79 6.30
N LEU A 331 14.60 9.68 7.56
CA LEU A 331 15.94 10.06 8.03
C LEU A 331 16.87 8.88 8.35
N TRP A 332 16.38 7.70 8.71
CA TRP A 332 17.25 6.64 9.21
C TRP A 332 18.23 6.06 8.17
N ARG A 333 17.92 6.20 6.88
CA ARG A 333 18.76 5.73 5.77
C ARG A 333 19.79 6.75 5.30
N ILE A 334 19.59 8.04 5.61
CA ILE A 334 20.45 9.10 5.08
C ILE A 334 21.66 9.30 5.97
N LYS A 335 22.80 9.59 5.35
CA LYS A 335 23.99 10.03 6.07
C LYS A 335 24.47 11.37 5.56
N ALA A 336 24.75 12.26 6.52
CA ALA A 336 25.37 13.54 6.22
C ALA A 336 26.77 13.34 5.62
N PRO A 337 27.16 14.12 4.60
CA PRO A 337 28.49 14.09 4.03
C PRO A 337 29.59 14.18 5.10
N ALA A 338 30.72 13.49 4.87
CA ALA A 338 31.82 13.46 5.84
C ALA A 338 32.37 14.86 6.18
N THR A 339 32.28 15.77 5.21
CA THR A 339 32.77 17.15 5.22
C THR A 339 31.92 18.11 6.04
N ASP A 340 30.60 17.86 6.15
CA ASP A 340 29.67 18.79 6.78
C ASP A 340 29.31 18.34 8.21
N LYS A 341 30.05 18.89 9.18
CA LYS A 341 29.83 18.61 10.61
C LYS A 341 28.49 19.17 11.11
N GLU A 342 28.03 20.28 10.55
CA GLU A 342 26.80 20.93 11.01
C GLU A 342 25.58 20.15 10.52
N ALA A 343 25.55 19.74 9.25
CA ALA A 343 24.54 18.85 8.71
C ALA A 343 24.41 17.54 9.51
N ARG A 344 25.55 16.94 9.90
CA ARG A 344 25.56 15.72 10.73
C ARG A 344 24.96 15.97 12.10
N LYS A 345 25.32 17.08 12.74
CA LYS A 345 24.78 17.47 14.04
C LYS A 345 23.27 17.70 13.96
N GLN A 346 22.81 18.46 12.96
CA GLN A 346 21.39 18.73 12.74
C GLN A 346 20.59 17.45 12.47
N LEU A 347 21.12 16.54 11.65
CA LEU A 347 20.51 15.23 11.40
C LEU A 347 20.37 14.44 12.70
N GLY A 348 21.45 14.34 13.49
CA GLY A 348 21.44 13.63 14.78
C GLY A 348 20.42 14.23 15.76
N GLU A 349 20.38 15.55 15.88
CA GLU A 349 19.44 16.26 16.76
C GLU A 349 17.97 15.99 16.39
N ILE A 350 17.64 16.08 15.09
CA ILE A 350 16.27 15.84 14.61
C ILE A 350 15.90 14.35 14.78
N HIS A 351 16.81 13.44 14.42
CA HIS A 351 16.53 12.00 14.46
C HIS A 351 16.38 11.48 15.89
N ILE A 352 17.25 11.90 16.82
CA ILE A 352 17.11 11.59 18.25
C ILE A 352 15.79 12.14 18.80
N ALA A 353 15.41 13.37 18.45
CA ALA A 353 14.15 13.96 18.91
C ALA A 353 12.92 13.17 18.41
N LEU A 354 12.93 12.74 17.14
CA LEU A 354 11.89 11.90 16.57
C LEU A 354 11.80 10.55 17.31
N LEU A 355 12.92 9.86 17.52
CA LEU A 355 12.96 8.57 18.20
C LEU A 355 12.46 8.63 19.64
N LYS A 356 12.86 9.65 20.40
CA LYS A 356 12.36 9.85 21.78
C LYS A 356 10.86 10.08 21.83
N ASN A 357 10.36 10.95 20.95
CA ASN A 357 8.94 11.24 20.89
C ASN A 357 8.14 10.01 20.44
N LEU A 358 8.64 9.27 19.44
CA LEU A 358 8.08 8.01 18.99
C LEU A 358 7.98 7.01 20.14
N ALA A 359 9.07 6.80 20.89
CA ALA A 359 9.07 5.92 22.06
C ALA A 359 8.03 6.36 23.10
N GLN A 360 7.94 7.67 23.39
CA GLN A 360 6.98 8.23 24.33
C GLN A 360 5.52 7.99 23.89
N ALA A 361 5.20 8.20 22.61
CA ALA A 361 3.84 7.92 22.10
C ALA A 361 3.53 6.42 22.05
N ALA A 362 4.49 5.60 21.67
CA ALA A 362 4.33 4.15 21.67
C ALA A 362 4.01 3.64 23.10
N ILE A 363 4.69 4.16 24.14
CA ILE A 363 4.35 3.87 25.54
C ILE A 363 2.92 4.28 25.88
N LYS A 364 2.50 5.50 25.49
CA LYS A 364 1.12 5.98 25.75
C LYS A 364 0.04 5.13 25.08
N LEU A 365 0.36 4.50 23.95
CA LEU A 365 -0.56 3.65 23.19
C LEU A 365 -0.43 2.16 23.55
N GLY A 366 0.47 1.77 24.45
CA GLY A 366 0.70 0.38 24.84
C GLY A 366 1.54 -0.43 23.83
N CYS A 367 2.20 0.21 22.87
CA CYS A 367 3.06 -0.40 21.86
C CYS A 367 4.49 -0.61 22.37
N TYR A 368 4.68 -1.38 23.44
CA TYR A 368 5.95 -1.44 24.18
C TYR A 368 7.16 -1.95 23.36
N ASN A 369 6.96 -2.89 22.43
CA ASN A 369 8.04 -3.41 21.59
C ASN A 369 8.62 -2.32 20.69
N GLU A 370 7.76 -1.50 20.10
CA GLU A 370 8.18 -0.38 19.26
C GLU A 370 8.86 0.71 20.10
N ALA A 371 8.32 0.99 21.29
CA ALA A 371 8.96 1.93 22.21
C ALA A 371 10.39 1.52 22.56
N LEU A 372 10.60 0.23 22.85
CA LEU A 372 11.92 -0.33 23.14
C LEU A 372 12.86 -0.20 21.95
N GLN A 373 12.41 -0.55 20.74
CA GLN A 373 13.21 -0.42 19.52
C GLN A 373 13.62 1.03 19.25
N ALA A 374 12.70 1.98 19.42
CA ALA A 374 12.99 3.40 19.24
C ALA A 374 13.97 3.94 20.28
N ALA A 375 13.85 3.51 21.54
CA ALA A 375 14.79 3.85 22.60
C ALA A 375 16.19 3.27 22.32
N GLU A 376 16.30 2.00 21.96
CA GLU A 376 17.57 1.37 21.58
C GLU A 376 18.22 2.07 20.39
N MET A 377 17.43 2.50 19.40
CA MET A 377 17.94 3.28 18.27
C MET A 377 18.42 4.66 18.71
N ALA A 378 17.73 5.35 19.62
CA ALA A 378 18.17 6.64 20.14
C ALA A 378 19.50 6.52 20.92
N ILE A 379 19.64 5.49 21.78
CA ILE A 379 20.86 5.21 22.55
C ILE A 379 22.06 4.91 21.62
N LYS A 380 21.82 4.28 20.46
CA LYS A 380 22.88 4.06 19.46
C LYS A 380 23.40 5.36 18.83
N ILE A 381 22.60 6.43 18.81
CA ILE A 381 23.01 7.73 18.29
C ILE A 381 23.65 8.59 19.40
N ASP A 382 23.06 8.59 20.59
CA ASP A 382 23.57 9.27 21.79
C ASP A 382 23.39 8.38 23.03
N ASP A 383 24.47 7.77 23.49
CA ASP A 383 24.46 6.84 24.62
C ASP A 383 24.29 7.52 25.98
N GLN A 384 24.40 8.86 26.03
CA GLN A 384 24.20 9.69 27.21
C GLN A 384 22.79 10.28 27.31
N ASP A 385 21.89 9.98 26.36
CA ASP A 385 20.52 10.51 26.40
C ASP A 385 19.68 9.82 27.49
N HIS A 386 19.63 10.47 28.66
CA HIS A 386 18.88 10.01 29.84
C HIS A 386 17.36 9.88 29.62
N LYS A 387 16.79 10.41 28.53
CA LYS A 387 15.36 10.20 28.21
C LYS A 387 15.16 8.94 27.39
N ALA A 388 16.19 8.47 26.69
CA ALA A 388 16.16 7.24 25.92
C ALA A 388 16.38 6.01 26.81
N TRP A 389 17.24 6.13 27.84
CA TRP A 389 17.33 5.20 28.97
C TRP A 389 16.09 5.26 29.86
#